data_AF-A0A177BAJ4-F1
#
_entry.id   AF-A0A177BAJ4-F1
#
_cell.length_a   1.000
_cell.length_b   1.000
_cell.length_c   1.000
_cell.angle_alpha   90.00
_cell.angle_beta   90.00
_cell.angle_gamma   90.00
#
_symmetry.space_group_name_H-M   'P 1'
#
loop_
_entity.id
_entity.type
_entity.pdbx_description
1 polymer ?
#
loop_
_entity_poly.entity_id
_entity_poly.type
_entity_poly.pdbx_seq_one_letter_code
_entity_poly.pdbx_strand_id
1 'polypeptide(L)'
;MDTVHKIFDEWVQLNEEKKRVERNMSINKNVLDSNKVDMKSRLVDTEGFPRNDIDIPSITSAKHKINSNYSNDIKTIKNPPFLLVKSIDVNGPAFEYGLRKDDKITDFGSINKKNYRCLNDIALVARQNENKILKVHYQRREQYQKVSLTPKKWNGNGLLGCFVVEIKD
;
A
#
# COMPACT_ATOMS: atom_id res chain seq x y z
N MET A 1 21.29 -15.55 -20.71
CA MET A 1 20.50 -14.65 -21.61
C MET A 1 19.20 -14.19 -20.96
N ASP A 2 18.58 -15.01 -20.09
CA ASP A 2 17.26 -14.74 -19.51
C ASP A 2 17.21 -13.61 -18.46
N THR A 3 18.28 -13.44 -17.67
CA THR A 3 18.30 -12.42 -16.60
C THR A 3 18.34 -10.98 -17.14
N VAL A 4 19.06 -10.74 -18.23
CA VAL A 4 19.18 -9.40 -18.84
C VAL A 4 17.86 -8.99 -19.50
N HIS A 5 17.20 -9.91 -20.21
CA HIS A 5 15.87 -9.67 -20.78
C HIS A 5 14.85 -9.36 -19.68
N LYS A 6 14.85 -10.15 -18.60
CA LYS A 6 13.94 -9.92 -17.47
C LYS A 6 14.15 -8.54 -16.82
N ILE A 7 15.40 -8.13 -16.62
CA ILE A 7 15.72 -6.81 -16.05
C ILE A 7 15.28 -5.69 -17.01
N PHE A 8 15.47 -5.87 -18.31
CA PHE A 8 15.03 -4.91 -19.32
C PHE A 8 13.50 -4.78 -19.33
N ASP A 9 12.77 -5.89 -19.32
CA ASP A 9 11.31 -5.90 -19.27
C ASP A 9 10.79 -5.22 -17.99
N GLU A 10 11.40 -5.51 -16.84
CA GLU A 10 11.08 -4.87 -15.57
C GLU A 10 11.35 -3.35 -15.62
N TRP A 11 12.48 -2.94 -16.22
CA TRP A 11 12.79 -1.52 -16.41
C TRP A 11 11.77 -0.81 -17.30
N VAL A 12 11.35 -1.43 -18.41
CA VAL A 12 10.33 -0.88 -19.30
C VAL A 12 9.01 -0.68 -18.54
N GLN A 13 8.56 -1.70 -17.80
CA GLN A 13 7.35 -1.62 -16.99
C GLN A 13 7.43 -0.52 -15.93
N LEU A 14 8.56 -0.43 -15.22
CA LEU A 14 8.78 0.60 -14.20
C LEU A 14 8.76 2.02 -14.80
N ASN A 15 9.32 2.20 -16.00
CA ASN A 15 9.34 3.49 -16.67
C ASN A 15 7.94 3.92 -17.14
N GLU A 16 7.13 2.99 -17.64
CA GLU A 16 5.73 3.25 -18.01
C GLU A 16 4.90 3.62 -16.79
N GLU A 17 5.08 2.91 -15.68
CA GLU A 17 4.37 3.17 -14.44
C GLU A 17 4.78 4.53 -13.85
N LYS A 18 6.08 4.86 -13.87
CA LYS A 18 6.57 6.19 -13.47
C LYS A 18 5.90 7.30 -14.28
N LYS A 19 5.90 7.19 -15.62
CA LYS A 19 5.24 8.16 -16.50
C LYS A 19 3.74 8.25 -16.21
N ARG A 20 3.08 7.14 -15.88
CA ARG A 20 1.67 7.11 -15.50
C ARG A 20 1.42 7.90 -14.21
N VAL A 21 2.26 7.70 -13.19
CA VAL A 21 2.16 8.43 -11.92
C VAL A 21 2.41 9.92 -12.12
N GLU A 22 3.46 10.30 -12.86
CA GLU A 22 3.78 11.70 -13.16
C GLU A 22 2.63 12.39 -13.93
N ARG A 23 2.04 11.72 -14.92
CA ARG A 23 0.86 12.23 -15.62
C ARG A 23 -0.31 12.42 -14.67
N ASN A 24 -0.63 11.44 -13.82
CA ASN A 24 -1.73 11.55 -12.87
C ASN A 24 -1.54 12.72 -11.90
N MET A 25 -0.31 12.94 -11.42
CA MET A 25 0.02 14.09 -10.58
C MET A 25 -0.13 15.41 -11.33
N SER A 26 0.34 15.49 -12.57
CA SER A 26 0.19 16.67 -13.41
C SER A 26 -1.28 16.97 -13.71
N ILE A 27 -2.10 15.96 -14.02
CA ILE A 27 -3.54 16.12 -14.25
C ILE A 27 -4.22 16.72 -13.02
N ASN A 28 -4.00 16.14 -11.83
CA ASN A 28 -4.62 16.64 -10.61
C ASN A 28 -4.14 18.07 -10.29
N LYS A 29 -2.87 18.40 -10.58
CA LYS A 29 -2.35 19.76 -10.40
C LYS A 29 -2.98 20.75 -11.38
N ASN A 30 -3.09 20.39 -12.65
CA ASN A 30 -3.71 21.22 -13.68
C ASN A 30 -5.19 21.53 -13.35
N VAL A 31 -5.92 20.59 -12.74
CA VAL A 31 -7.29 20.85 -12.25
C VAL A 31 -7.32 21.97 -11.21
N LEU A 32 -6.35 21.97 -10.28
CA LEU A 32 -6.24 23.03 -9.28
C LEU A 32 -5.87 24.37 -9.93
N ASP A 33 -4.87 24.38 -10.82
CA ASP A 33 -4.40 25.58 -11.51
C ASP A 33 -5.49 26.21 -12.40
N SER A 34 -6.25 25.38 -13.14
CA SER A 34 -7.35 25.85 -14.01
C SER A 34 -8.49 26.49 -13.23
N ASN A 35 -8.73 26.02 -12.00
CA ASN A 35 -9.71 26.59 -11.08
C ASN A 35 -9.10 27.70 -10.20
N LYS A 36 -7.82 28.05 -10.40
CA LYS A 36 -7.07 29.06 -9.61
C LYS A 36 -7.13 28.81 -8.11
N VAL A 37 -7.14 27.54 -7.70
CA VAL A 37 -7.16 27.12 -6.30
C VAL A 37 -5.88 26.37 -5.95
N ASP A 38 -5.48 26.43 -4.69
CA ASP A 38 -4.41 25.59 -4.14
C ASP A 38 -4.98 24.51 -3.20
N MET A 39 -4.12 23.66 -2.64
CA MET A 39 -4.52 22.60 -1.71
C MET A 39 -5.20 23.13 -0.43
N LYS A 40 -4.95 24.39 -0.03
CA LYS A 40 -5.46 25.02 1.20
C LYS A 40 -6.70 25.89 0.97
N SER A 41 -7.03 26.17 -0.29
CA SER A 41 -8.10 27.08 -0.68
C SER A 41 -9.45 26.59 -0.17
N ARG A 42 -10.23 27.50 0.41
CA ARG A 42 -11.61 27.24 0.85
C ARG A 42 -12.52 26.99 -0.35
N LEU A 43 -13.30 25.91 -0.29
CA LEU A 43 -14.26 25.52 -1.33
C LEU A 43 -15.66 26.12 -1.10
N VAL A 44 -15.83 26.86 -0.01
CA VAL A 44 -17.04 27.57 0.35
C VAL A 44 -16.81 29.08 0.28
N ASP A 45 -17.88 29.82 0.07
CA ASP A 45 -17.90 31.28 0.11
C ASP A 45 -17.85 31.82 1.55
N THR A 46 -18.13 33.11 1.72
CA THR A 46 -18.16 33.80 3.02
C THR A 46 -19.36 33.44 3.88
N GLU A 47 -20.45 32.98 3.26
CA GLU A 47 -21.70 32.60 3.91
C GLU A 47 -21.74 31.11 4.25
N GLY A 48 -20.77 30.33 3.74
CA GLY A 48 -20.61 28.91 4.01
C GLY A 48 -21.23 28.01 2.95
N PHE A 49 -21.71 28.56 1.83
CA PHE A 49 -22.25 27.78 0.72
C PHE A 49 -21.16 27.34 -0.24
N PRO A 50 -21.35 26.21 -0.96
CA PRO A 50 -20.47 25.80 -2.04
C PRO A 50 -20.34 26.90 -3.09
N ARG A 51 -19.11 27.29 -3.38
CA ARG A 51 -18.80 28.26 -4.44
C ARG A 51 -19.30 27.80 -5.80
N ASN A 52 -20.09 28.64 -6.46
CA ASN A 52 -20.64 28.36 -7.79
C ASN A 52 -19.68 28.72 -8.94
N ASP A 53 -18.60 29.47 -8.65
CA ASP A 53 -17.61 29.91 -9.64
C ASP A 53 -16.55 28.83 -9.96
N ILE A 54 -16.59 27.68 -9.29
CA ILE A 54 -15.57 26.62 -9.42
C ILE A 54 -16.20 25.22 -9.48
N ASP A 55 -15.49 24.29 -10.12
CA ASP A 55 -15.89 22.88 -10.15
C ASP A 55 -15.45 22.15 -8.87
N ILE A 56 -16.25 22.27 -7.81
CA ILE A 56 -15.98 21.68 -6.50
C ILE A 56 -15.77 20.16 -6.56
N PRO A 57 -16.61 19.37 -7.26
CA PRO A 57 -16.39 17.92 -7.40
C PRO A 57 -15.01 17.57 -7.96
N SER A 58 -14.58 18.23 -9.05
CA SER A 58 -13.28 17.96 -9.67
C SER A 58 -12.12 18.37 -8.76
N ILE A 59 -12.22 19.53 -8.11
CA ILE A 59 -11.21 20.01 -7.15
C ILE A 59 -11.11 19.08 -5.95
N THR A 60 -12.23 18.65 -5.39
CA THR A 60 -12.27 17.76 -4.22
C THR A 60 -11.60 16.43 -4.55
N SER A 61 -11.92 15.88 -5.73
CA SER A 61 -11.31 14.65 -6.22
C SER A 61 -9.80 14.79 -6.44
N ALA A 62 -9.36 15.89 -7.05
CA ALA A 62 -7.94 16.18 -7.28
C ALA A 62 -7.18 16.37 -5.96
N LYS A 63 -7.72 17.15 -5.01
CA LYS A 63 -7.16 17.34 -3.67
C LYS A 63 -7.06 16.01 -2.93
N HIS A 64 -8.10 15.17 -2.98
CA HIS A 64 -8.09 13.88 -2.29
C HIS A 64 -6.99 12.96 -2.83
N LYS A 65 -6.83 12.89 -4.15
CA LYS A 65 -5.76 12.10 -4.79
C LYS A 65 -4.36 12.59 -4.40
N ILE A 66 -4.13 13.90 -4.42
CA ILE A 66 -2.84 14.50 -4.04
C ILE A 66 -2.53 14.23 -2.57
N ASN A 67 -3.50 14.47 -1.67
CA ASN A 67 -3.34 14.24 -0.25
C ASN A 67 -3.10 12.75 0.08
N SER A 68 -3.80 11.84 -0.60
CA SER A 68 -3.62 10.41 -0.43
C SER A 68 -2.20 9.98 -0.77
N ASN A 69 -1.66 10.44 -1.92
CA ASN A 69 -0.29 10.15 -2.33
C ASN A 69 0.74 10.68 -1.31
N TYR A 70 0.63 11.96 -0.93
CA TYR A 70 1.54 12.55 0.05
C TYR A 70 1.48 11.85 1.42
N SER A 71 0.28 11.46 1.86
CA SER A 71 0.11 10.69 3.09
C SER A 71 0.76 9.31 2.99
N ASN A 72 0.66 8.65 1.84
CA ASN A 72 1.31 7.36 1.61
C ASN A 72 2.83 7.48 1.58
N ASP A 73 3.40 8.50 0.91
CA ASP A 73 4.84 8.73 0.89
C ASP A 73 5.40 8.90 2.31
N ILE A 74 4.74 9.72 3.13
CA ILE A 74 5.10 9.89 4.55
C ILE A 74 5.01 8.57 5.31
N LYS A 75 3.97 7.75 5.06
CA LYS A 75 3.83 6.43 5.70
C LYS A 75 4.96 5.50 5.29
N THR A 76 5.39 5.50 4.02
CA THR A 76 6.54 4.72 3.55
C THR A 76 7.83 5.11 4.23
N ILE A 77 8.05 6.41 4.42
CA ILE A 77 9.25 6.89 5.11
C ILE A 77 9.23 6.47 6.59
N LYS A 78 8.06 6.50 7.24
CA LYS A 78 7.93 6.16 8.67
C LYS A 78 7.92 4.66 8.95
N ASN A 79 7.25 3.90 8.10
CA ASN A 79 6.98 2.46 8.21
C ASN A 79 7.32 1.80 6.87
N PRO A 80 8.61 1.71 6.50
CA PRO A 80 9.01 1.11 5.24
C PRO A 80 8.65 -0.39 5.24
N PRO A 81 8.25 -0.93 4.07
CA PRO A 81 8.02 -2.36 3.93
C PRO A 81 9.32 -3.14 4.18
N PHE A 82 9.19 -4.31 4.81
CA PHE A 82 10.33 -5.15 5.17
C PHE A 82 10.19 -6.61 4.71
N LEU A 83 8.99 -7.04 4.36
CA LEU A 83 8.74 -8.37 3.77
C LEU A 83 7.94 -8.26 2.49
N LEU A 84 8.15 -9.19 1.57
CA LEU A 84 7.40 -9.36 0.34
C LEU A 84 6.68 -10.71 0.36
N VAL A 85 5.39 -10.71 0.07
CA VAL A 85 4.60 -11.94 -0.15
C VAL A 85 4.94 -12.51 -1.52
N LYS A 86 5.75 -13.56 -1.57
CA LYS A 86 6.19 -14.17 -2.84
C LYS A 86 5.14 -15.12 -3.42
N SER A 87 4.38 -15.78 -2.55
CA SER A 87 3.28 -16.66 -2.94
C SER A 87 2.25 -16.78 -1.82
N ILE A 88 1.03 -17.15 -2.21
CA ILE A 88 -0.08 -17.36 -1.30
C ILE A 88 -0.84 -18.62 -1.71
N ASP A 89 -1.26 -19.41 -0.74
CA ASP A 89 -2.15 -20.54 -0.94
C ASP A 89 -3.60 -20.07 -0.89
N VAL A 90 -4.39 -20.46 -1.88
CA VAL A 90 -5.80 -20.05 -2.02
C VAL A 90 -6.71 -20.63 -0.93
N ASN A 91 -6.31 -21.73 -0.30
CA ASN A 91 -7.04 -22.35 0.81
C ASN A 91 -6.51 -21.88 2.17
N GLY A 92 -5.48 -21.02 2.18
CA GLY A 92 -4.83 -20.53 3.37
C GLY A 92 -5.52 -19.29 3.98
N PRO A 93 -5.39 -19.07 5.31
CA PRO A 93 -5.94 -17.89 5.97
C PRO A 93 -5.51 -16.56 5.33
N ALA A 94 -4.25 -16.42 4.92
CA ALA A 94 -3.77 -15.19 4.30
C ALA A 94 -4.58 -14.82 3.04
N PHE A 95 -4.95 -15.79 2.21
CA PHE A 95 -5.78 -15.54 1.02
C PHE A 95 -7.22 -15.20 1.39
N GLU A 96 -7.81 -15.95 2.32
CA GLU A 96 -9.15 -15.74 2.87
C GLU A 96 -9.33 -14.28 3.34
N TYR A 97 -8.32 -13.76 4.06
CA TYR A 97 -8.34 -12.39 4.58
C TYR A 97 -7.91 -11.32 3.56
N GLY A 98 -7.55 -11.70 2.33
CA GLY A 98 -7.35 -10.75 1.25
C GLY A 98 -5.90 -10.38 0.94
N LEU A 99 -4.90 -10.98 1.60
CA LEU A 99 -3.50 -10.84 1.16
C LEU A 99 -3.30 -11.49 -0.20
N ARG A 100 -2.36 -11.01 -0.98
CA ARG A 100 -2.07 -11.47 -2.34
C ARG A 100 -0.56 -11.50 -2.57
N LYS A 101 -0.16 -12.20 -3.62
CA LYS A 101 1.21 -12.14 -4.13
C LYS A 101 1.61 -10.68 -4.43
N ASP A 102 2.87 -10.38 -4.18
CA ASP A 102 3.51 -9.07 -4.37
C ASP A 102 3.08 -7.98 -3.38
N ASP A 103 2.29 -8.34 -2.36
CA ASP A 103 2.04 -7.45 -1.22
C ASP A 103 3.34 -7.25 -0.42
N LYS A 104 3.64 -5.98 -0.09
CA LYS A 104 4.79 -5.61 0.74
C LYS A 104 4.31 -5.36 2.17
N ILE A 105 4.72 -6.16 3.14
CA ILE A 105 4.30 -6.03 4.54
C ILE A 105 5.12 -4.94 5.23
N THR A 106 4.44 -4.05 5.93
CA THR A 106 5.05 -2.94 6.70
C THR A 106 4.98 -3.19 8.20
N ASP A 107 3.92 -3.87 8.67
CA ASP A 107 3.74 -4.29 10.06
C ASP A 107 3.04 -5.65 10.11
N PHE A 108 3.51 -6.53 11.00
CA PHE A 108 2.92 -7.84 11.27
C PHE A 108 2.74 -8.02 12.78
N GLY A 109 1.54 -7.72 13.27
CA GLY A 109 1.25 -7.63 14.70
C GLY A 109 2.10 -6.54 15.35
N SER A 110 2.99 -6.95 16.26
CA SER A 110 3.95 -6.08 16.93
C SER A 110 5.28 -5.92 16.17
N ILE A 111 5.49 -6.64 15.07
CA ILE A 111 6.73 -6.62 14.31
C ILE A 111 6.65 -5.58 13.18
N ASN A 112 7.71 -4.79 13.02
CA ASN A 112 7.94 -3.86 11.92
C ASN A 112 9.44 -3.83 11.56
N LYS A 113 9.85 -3.04 10.55
CA LYS A 113 11.26 -2.95 10.12
C LYS A 113 12.24 -2.62 11.28
N LYS A 114 11.81 -1.92 12.33
CA LYS A 114 12.70 -1.49 13.43
C LYS A 114 13.06 -2.61 14.41
N ASN A 115 12.17 -3.56 14.64
CA ASN A 115 12.37 -4.64 15.62
C ASN A 115 12.47 -6.04 15.00
N TYR A 116 12.21 -6.16 13.69
CA TYR A 116 12.38 -7.39 12.94
C TYR A 116 13.85 -7.85 12.92
N ARG A 117 14.10 -9.13 13.22
CA ARG A 117 15.45 -9.73 13.15
C ARG A 117 15.54 -10.81 12.10
N CYS A 118 14.53 -11.68 12.03
CA CYS A 118 14.49 -12.78 11.08
C CYS A 118 13.07 -13.33 10.86
N LEU A 119 12.88 -14.16 9.83
CA LEU A 119 11.60 -14.80 9.52
C LEU A 119 11.00 -15.62 10.67
N ASN A 120 11.82 -16.13 11.59
CA ASN A 120 11.33 -16.86 12.75
C ASN A 120 10.48 -15.98 13.69
N ASP A 121 10.72 -14.66 13.74
CA ASP A 121 9.92 -13.74 14.55
C ASP A 121 8.47 -13.68 14.05
N ILE A 122 8.28 -13.68 12.72
CA ILE A 122 6.95 -13.72 12.08
C ILE A 122 6.23 -15.02 12.42
N ALA A 123 6.93 -16.15 12.31
CA ALA A 123 6.39 -17.45 12.68
C ALA A 123 6.05 -17.54 14.17
N LEU A 124 6.84 -16.90 15.04
CA LEU A 124 6.57 -16.83 16.48
C LEU A 124 5.30 -16.01 16.77
N VAL A 125 5.17 -14.81 16.20
CA VAL A 125 3.99 -13.95 16.39
C VAL A 125 2.73 -14.61 15.85
N ALA A 126 2.80 -15.28 14.70
CA ALA A 126 1.67 -16.03 14.15
C ALA A 126 1.23 -17.17 15.09
N ARG A 127 2.17 -17.91 15.69
CA ARG A 127 1.88 -18.98 16.66
C ARG A 127 1.31 -18.45 17.97
N GLN A 128 1.87 -17.37 18.51
CA GLN A 128 1.38 -16.74 19.74
C GLN A 128 -0.05 -16.16 19.60
N ASN A 129 -0.44 -15.85 18.36
CA ASN A 129 -1.76 -15.35 18.01
C ASN A 129 -2.60 -16.40 17.26
N GLU A 130 -2.33 -17.70 17.42
CA GLU A 130 -3.19 -18.75 16.87
C GLU A 130 -4.63 -18.57 17.39
N ASN A 131 -5.58 -18.60 16.46
CA ASN A 131 -7.02 -18.36 16.67
C ASN A 131 -7.35 -16.96 17.25
N LYS A 132 -6.43 -16.00 17.16
CA LYS A 132 -6.63 -14.59 17.56
C LYS A 132 -6.46 -13.65 16.37
N ILE A 133 -7.13 -12.50 16.43
CA ILE A 133 -6.99 -11.47 15.41
C ILE A 133 -5.56 -10.90 15.43
N LEU A 134 -4.89 -11.02 14.30
CA LEU A 134 -3.57 -10.47 14.04
C LEU A 134 -3.67 -9.39 12.97
N LYS A 135 -3.33 -8.16 13.35
CA LYS A 135 -3.33 -7.02 12.43
C LYS A 135 -2.07 -7.04 11.58
N VAL A 136 -2.25 -6.88 10.28
CA VAL A 136 -1.16 -6.76 9.31
C VAL A 136 -1.38 -5.50 8.49
N HIS A 137 -0.35 -4.66 8.42
CA HIS A 137 -0.30 -3.53 7.50
C HIS A 137 0.59 -3.90 6.32
N TYR A 138 0.15 -3.53 5.13
CA TYR A 138 0.85 -3.85 3.90
C TYR A 138 0.60 -2.78 2.85
N GLN A 139 1.45 -2.79 1.84
CA GLN A 139 1.39 -1.91 0.69
C GLN A 139 1.11 -2.77 -0.55
N ARG A 140 0.06 -2.40 -1.28
CA ARG A 140 -0.31 -3.00 -2.57
C ARG A 140 -0.49 -1.89 -3.59
N ARG A 141 0.21 -1.96 -4.73
CA ARG A 141 0.23 -0.90 -5.75
C ARG A 141 0.52 0.47 -5.15
N GLU A 142 1.54 0.53 -4.30
CA GLU A 142 1.98 1.71 -3.57
C GLU A 142 0.95 2.33 -2.58
N GLN A 143 -0.19 1.68 -2.34
CA GLN A 143 -1.22 2.13 -1.41
C GLN A 143 -1.16 1.34 -0.10
N TYR A 144 -1.23 2.05 1.03
CA TYR A 144 -1.26 1.46 2.37
C TYR A 144 -2.63 0.86 2.67
N GLN A 145 -2.62 -0.39 3.08
CA GLN A 145 -3.80 -1.17 3.45
C GLN A 145 -3.56 -1.89 4.77
N LYS A 146 -4.67 -2.28 5.39
CA LYS A 146 -4.67 -3.05 6.64
C LYS A 146 -5.59 -4.23 6.50
N VAL A 147 -5.21 -5.34 7.11
CA VAL A 147 -6.02 -6.54 7.23
C VAL A 147 -5.94 -7.07 8.65
N SER A 148 -7.05 -7.60 9.14
CA SER A 148 -7.14 -8.31 10.42
C SER A 148 -7.35 -9.78 10.11
N LEU A 149 -6.26 -10.56 10.09
CA LEU A 149 -6.31 -11.98 9.78
C LEU A 149 -6.23 -12.82 11.05
N THR A 150 -6.75 -14.04 11.00
CA THR A 150 -6.67 -14.98 12.13
C THR A 150 -5.77 -16.15 11.73
N PRO A 151 -4.55 -16.27 12.28
CA PRO A 151 -3.71 -17.43 12.07
C PRO A 151 -4.40 -18.68 12.63
N LYS A 152 -4.52 -19.74 11.82
CA LYS A 152 -5.18 -20.99 12.23
C LYS A 152 -4.56 -22.17 11.51
N LYS A 153 -4.66 -23.37 12.09
CA LYS A 153 -4.36 -24.61 11.36
C LYS A 153 -5.33 -24.76 10.19
N TRP A 154 -4.81 -25.22 9.06
CA TRP A 154 -5.53 -25.39 7.81
C TRP A 154 -4.91 -26.56 7.03
N ASN A 155 -5.50 -26.94 5.90
CA ASN A 155 -5.02 -28.07 5.09
C ASN A 155 -3.78 -27.69 4.23
N GLY A 156 -2.71 -27.31 4.91
CA GLY A 156 -1.45 -26.88 4.31
C GLY A 156 -0.39 -26.55 5.36
N ASN A 157 0.68 -25.87 4.94
CA ASN A 157 1.84 -25.64 5.80
C ASN A 157 1.70 -24.35 6.64
N GLY A 158 1.97 -24.46 7.94
CA GLY A 158 1.98 -23.33 8.87
C GLY A 158 0.58 -22.81 9.23
N LEU A 159 0.49 -21.56 9.69
CA LEU A 159 -0.75 -20.97 10.22
C LEU A 159 -1.38 -19.90 9.33
N LEU A 160 -0.70 -19.51 8.24
CA LEU A 160 -1.11 -18.39 7.39
C LEU A 160 -1.32 -18.80 5.93
N GLY A 161 -0.56 -19.78 5.42
CA GLY A 161 -0.62 -20.15 4.00
C GLY A 161 -0.05 -19.09 3.07
N CYS A 162 1.00 -18.39 3.49
CA CYS A 162 1.77 -17.50 2.61
C CYS A 162 3.27 -17.75 2.78
N PHE A 163 4.02 -17.56 1.69
CA PHE A 163 5.48 -17.54 1.74
C PHE A 163 5.95 -16.09 1.58
N VAL A 164 6.71 -15.63 2.57
CA VAL A 164 7.26 -14.27 2.62
C VAL A 164 8.77 -14.30 2.58
N VAL A 165 9.36 -13.28 1.96
CA VAL A 165 10.82 -13.08 1.91
C VAL A 165 11.18 -11.69 2.39
N GLU A 166 12.38 -11.54 2.92
CA GLU A 166 12.93 -10.24 3.29
C GLU A 166 13.17 -9.38 2.05
N ILE A 167 12.76 -8.12 2.13
CA ILE A 167 13.14 -7.11 1.14
C ILE A 167 14.53 -6.63 1.56
N LYS A 168 15.53 -6.96 0.75
CA LYS A 168 16.88 -6.43 0.90
C LYS A 168 16.92 -5.04 0.27
N ASP A 169 17.54 -4.11 0.99
CA ASP A 169 17.83 -2.75 0.52
C ASP A 169 18.93 -2.77 -0.56
#